data_AF-A0A926AKL4-F1
#
_entry.id   AF-A0A926AKL4-F1
#
_cell.length_a   1.000
_cell.length_b   1.000
_cell.length_c   1.000
_cell.angle_alpha   90.00
_cell.angle_beta   90.00
_cell.angle_gamma   90.00
#
_symmetry.space_group_name_H-M   'P 1'
#
loop_
_entity.id
_entity.type
_entity.pdbx_description
1 polymer ?
#
loop_
_entity_poly.entity_id
_entity_poly.type
_entity_poly.pdbx_seq_one_letter_code
_entity_poly.pdbx_strand_id
1 'polypeptide(L)'
;MGYLRQPIRRKAARAEKLAHFDAARNIDPADWLTADLSVLPARGTFLRFIVFDLELGWTGVFQGRWMIRESAELPDSVQSCYRENRNWMNRHLHSPRHVNPESIFWFRAEAAECIDRIRELIELYRVAGHEVRMQATRDPGYIVYQDEHQIAATPQRQPRRGRVTTSKC
;
A
#
# COMPACT_ATOMS: atom_id res chain seq x y z
N MET A 1 3.72 14.39 -32.92
CA MET A 1 4.00 14.24 -31.47
C MET A 1 2.81 13.55 -30.82
N GLY A 2 2.96 12.31 -30.36
CA GLY A 2 1.84 11.46 -29.93
C GLY A 2 1.64 11.42 -28.42
N TYR A 3 0.64 12.13 -27.90
CA TYR A 3 0.20 12.12 -26.50
C TYR A 3 -0.98 11.18 -26.24
N LEU A 4 -1.00 9.97 -26.83
CA LEU A 4 -2.14 9.04 -26.66
C LEU A 4 -1.75 7.55 -26.43
N ARG A 5 -0.48 7.22 -26.23
CA ARG A 5 -0.05 5.82 -25.95
C ARG A 5 0.27 5.51 -24.47
N GLN A 6 0.13 6.48 -23.57
CA GLN A 6 0.55 6.32 -22.16
C GLN A 6 -0.47 5.74 -21.16
N PRO A 7 -1.80 5.67 -21.39
CA PRO A 7 -2.72 5.11 -20.39
C PRO A 7 -2.62 3.58 -20.27
N ILE A 8 -2.61 2.88 -21.40
CA ILE A 8 -2.69 1.40 -21.46
C ILE A 8 -1.43 0.78 -20.83
N ARG A 9 -0.25 1.33 -21.12
CA ARG A 9 1.01 0.85 -20.53
C ARG A 9 1.06 1.05 -19.01
N ARG A 10 0.50 2.14 -18.48
CA ARG A 10 0.43 2.36 -17.02
C ARG A 10 -0.49 1.34 -16.35
N LYS A 11 -1.60 0.97 -17.00
CA LYS A 11 -2.54 -0.05 -16.48
C LYS A 11 -1.89 -1.45 -16.47
N ALA A 12 -1.20 -1.84 -17.55
CA ALA A 12 -0.50 -3.12 -17.62
C ALA A 12 0.66 -3.22 -16.61
N ALA A 13 1.51 -2.19 -16.53
CA ALA A 13 2.59 -2.13 -15.54
C ALA A 13 2.06 -2.17 -14.10
N ARG A 14 0.91 -1.53 -13.84
CA ARG A 14 0.22 -1.61 -12.54
C ARG A 14 -0.29 -3.02 -12.26
N ALA A 15 -0.87 -3.70 -13.24
CA ALA A 15 -1.38 -5.06 -13.08
C ALA A 15 -0.24 -6.07 -12.81
N GLU A 16 0.86 -6.00 -13.56
CA GLU A 16 2.04 -6.85 -13.33
C GLU A 16 2.68 -6.58 -11.95
N LYS A 17 2.76 -5.31 -11.56
CA LYS A 17 3.21 -4.89 -10.23
C LYS A 17 2.32 -5.48 -9.13
N LEU A 18 1.01 -5.33 -9.25
CA LEU A 18 0.05 -5.88 -8.29
C LEU A 18 0.17 -7.41 -8.23
N ALA A 19 0.30 -8.08 -9.39
CA ALA A 19 0.47 -9.53 -9.46
C ALA A 19 1.74 -10.02 -8.74
N HIS A 20 2.87 -9.32 -8.87
CA HIS A 20 4.10 -9.67 -8.15
C HIS A 20 3.90 -9.65 -6.62
N PHE A 21 3.23 -8.62 -6.11
CA PHE A 21 3.00 -8.50 -4.67
C PHE A 21 1.82 -9.34 -4.17
N ASP A 22 0.85 -9.62 -5.03
CA ASP A 22 -0.19 -10.61 -4.79
C ASP A 22 0.40 -12.03 -4.67
N ALA A 23 1.48 -12.32 -5.40
CA ALA A 23 2.23 -13.57 -5.23
C ALA A 23 3.08 -13.57 -3.94
N ALA A 24 3.47 -12.40 -3.43
CA ALA A 24 4.22 -12.26 -2.18
C ALA A 24 3.35 -12.37 -0.90
N ARG A 25 2.08 -12.82 -1.04
CA ARG A 25 1.18 -13.05 0.09
C ARG A 25 1.66 -14.25 0.91
N ASN A 26 2.07 -14.01 2.14
CA ASN A 26 2.38 -15.07 3.11
C ASN A 26 1.22 -15.38 4.08
N ILE A 27 0.00 -14.95 3.76
CA ILE A 27 -1.19 -15.16 4.59
C ILE A 27 -2.29 -15.77 3.72
N ASP A 28 -2.89 -16.87 4.19
CA ASP A 28 -4.01 -17.53 3.54
C ASP A 28 -5.18 -16.54 3.35
N PRO A 29 -5.87 -16.55 2.19
CA PRO A 29 -7.10 -15.80 1.97
C PRO A 29 -8.14 -15.84 3.09
N ALA A 30 -8.35 -17.00 3.71
CA ALA A 30 -9.29 -17.15 4.81
C ALA A 30 -8.80 -16.45 6.10
N ASP A 31 -7.49 -16.34 6.27
CA ASP A 31 -6.86 -15.75 7.45
C ASP A 31 -6.82 -14.22 7.38
N TRP A 32 -7.17 -13.58 6.26
CA TRP A 32 -7.10 -12.13 6.10
C TRP A 32 -7.98 -11.36 7.11
N LEU A 33 -9.19 -11.84 7.38
CA LEU A 33 -10.10 -11.23 8.36
C LEU A 33 -9.53 -11.30 9.78
N THR A 34 -8.92 -12.43 10.14
CA THR A 34 -8.29 -12.64 11.44
C THR A 34 -6.95 -11.92 11.56
N ALA A 35 -6.23 -11.78 10.44
CA ALA A 35 -4.90 -11.19 10.43
C ALA A 35 -4.93 -9.67 10.61
N ASP A 36 -6.01 -9.03 10.18
CA ASP A 36 -6.26 -7.62 10.43
C ASP A 36 -6.45 -7.31 11.91
N LEU A 37 -6.97 -8.22 12.75
CA LEU A 37 -7.32 -7.90 14.15
C LEU A 37 -6.49 -8.67 15.20
N SER A 38 -5.93 -9.82 14.87
CA SER A 38 -5.28 -10.72 15.84
C SER A 38 -3.89 -11.23 15.44
N VAL A 39 -3.46 -11.02 14.20
CA VAL A 39 -2.10 -11.40 13.79
C VAL A 39 -1.15 -10.29 14.17
N LEU A 40 -0.27 -10.62 15.13
CA LEU A 40 1.01 -9.94 15.30
C LEU A 40 1.95 -10.52 14.26
N PRO A 41 2.26 -9.80 13.17
CA PRO A 41 3.17 -10.32 12.18
C PRO A 41 4.55 -10.48 12.82
N ALA A 42 5.25 -11.55 12.45
CA ALA A 42 6.59 -11.81 12.96
C ALA A 42 7.49 -10.57 12.75
N ARG A 43 8.42 -10.32 13.68
CA ARG A 43 9.40 -9.24 13.54
C ARG A 43 10.10 -9.28 12.19
N GLY A 44 10.37 -8.10 11.61
CA GLY A 44 10.96 -7.96 10.29
C GLY A 44 10.01 -8.25 9.13
N THR A 45 8.70 -8.36 9.39
CA THR A 45 7.66 -8.45 8.34
C THR A 45 7.16 -7.06 7.96
N PHE A 46 6.82 -6.90 6.69
CA PHE A 46 6.20 -5.71 6.14
C PHE A 46 4.75 -5.96 5.79
N LEU A 47 3.88 -5.01 6.12
CA LEU A 47 2.44 -5.12 5.98
C LEU A 47 1.91 -4.08 5.00
N ARG A 48 0.86 -4.44 4.29
CA ARG A 48 0.08 -3.50 3.50
C ARG A 48 -1.38 -3.90 3.53
N PHE A 49 -2.25 -2.90 3.52
CA PHE A 49 -3.68 -3.09 3.41
C PHE A 49 -4.17 -2.59 2.06
N ILE A 50 -5.01 -3.40 1.43
CA ILE A 50 -5.60 -3.13 0.12
C ILE A 50 -7.11 -3.19 0.18
N VAL A 51 -7.76 -2.29 -0.55
CA VAL A 51 -9.22 -2.16 -0.64
C VAL A 51 -9.64 -2.44 -2.08
N PHE A 52 -10.72 -3.19 -2.26
CA PHE A 52 -11.28 -3.47 -3.58
C PHE A 52 -12.16 -2.32 -4.07
N ASP A 53 -11.84 -1.86 -5.29
CA ASP A 53 -12.64 -0.92 -6.08
C ASP A 53 -13.20 -1.64 -7.31
N LEU A 54 -14.45 -1.36 -7.67
CA LEU A 54 -15.06 -1.97 -8.86
C LEU A 54 -14.42 -1.50 -10.17
N GLU A 55 -13.92 -0.27 -10.23
CA GLU A 55 -13.31 0.31 -11.44
C GLU A 55 -11.79 0.14 -11.47
N LEU A 56 -11.14 0.29 -10.31
CA LEU A 56 -9.68 0.32 -10.16
C LEU A 56 -9.10 -1.03 -9.70
N GLY A 57 -9.93 -1.97 -9.29
CA GLY A 57 -9.52 -3.23 -8.66
C GLY A 57 -8.90 -3.00 -7.28
N TRP A 58 -7.92 -3.82 -6.90
CA TRP A 58 -7.22 -3.68 -5.62
C TRP A 58 -6.34 -2.42 -5.58
N THR A 59 -6.58 -1.56 -4.60
CA THR A 59 -5.81 -0.33 -4.36
C THR A 59 -5.30 -0.29 -2.92
N GLY A 60 -4.29 0.53 -2.61
CA GLY A 60 -3.89 0.73 -1.20
C GLY A 60 -4.95 1.55 -0.44
N VAL A 61 -5.10 1.32 0.87
CA VAL A 61 -6.07 2.03 1.74
C VAL A 61 -6.09 3.56 1.55
N PHE A 62 -4.94 4.22 1.39
CA PHE A 62 -4.91 5.67 1.17
C PHE A 62 -5.30 6.11 -0.25
N GLN A 63 -5.20 5.22 -1.24
CA GLN A 63 -5.65 5.48 -2.61
C GLN A 63 -7.18 5.33 -2.73
N GLY A 64 -7.79 4.48 -1.88
CA GLY A 64 -9.25 4.35 -1.73
C GLY A 64 -9.94 5.56 -1.10
N ARG A 65 -9.28 6.73 -1.01
CA ARG A 65 -9.82 7.97 -0.43
C ARG A 65 -11.13 8.42 -1.09
N TRP A 66 -11.31 8.09 -2.37
CA TRP A 66 -12.53 8.41 -3.11
C TRP A 66 -13.73 7.60 -2.60
N MET A 67 -13.53 6.32 -2.28
CA MET A 67 -14.59 5.41 -1.83
C MET A 67 -15.32 5.92 -0.56
N ILE A 68 -14.57 6.35 0.46
CA ILE A 68 -15.19 6.87 1.70
C ILE A 68 -15.82 8.25 1.48
N ARG A 69 -15.27 9.07 0.57
CA ARG A 69 -15.81 10.42 0.30
C ARG A 69 -17.10 10.41 -0.50
N GLU A 70 -17.26 9.45 -1.39
CA GLU A 70 -18.45 9.31 -2.24
C GLU A 70 -19.48 8.32 -1.67
N SER A 71 -19.19 7.67 -0.54
CA SER A 71 -20.19 6.91 0.19
C SER A 71 -21.22 7.89 0.75
N ALA A 72 -22.28 8.10 -0.03
CA ALA A 72 -23.26 9.17 0.14
C ALA A 72 -24.09 9.07 1.43
N GLU A 73 -23.92 8.01 2.22
CA GLU A 73 -24.77 7.68 3.38
C GLU A 73 -23.97 7.28 4.64
N LEU A 74 -22.69 7.68 4.77
CA LEU A 74 -21.96 7.39 6.01
C LEU A 74 -22.38 8.32 7.16
N PRO A 75 -22.72 7.77 8.34
CA PRO A 75 -23.03 8.58 9.52
C PRO A 75 -21.91 9.57 9.87
N ASP A 76 -22.28 10.72 10.45
CA ASP A 76 -21.32 11.76 10.85
C ASP A 76 -20.21 11.26 11.78
N SER A 77 -20.51 10.26 12.62
CA SER A 77 -19.55 9.59 13.48
C SER A 77 -18.48 8.85 12.68
N VAL A 78 -18.85 8.14 11.61
CA VAL A 78 -17.94 7.45 10.70
C VAL A 78 -17.07 8.46 9.95
N GLN A 79 -17.68 9.53 9.43
CA GLN A 79 -16.92 10.59 8.74
C GLN A 79 -15.92 11.28 9.68
N SER A 80 -16.30 11.48 10.95
CA SER A 80 -15.43 12.06 11.97
C SER A 80 -14.25 11.15 12.29
N CYS A 81 -14.50 9.86 12.53
CA CYS A 81 -13.46 8.86 12.75
C CYS A 81 -12.46 8.79 11.57
N TYR A 82 -12.98 8.81 10.34
CA TYR A 82 -12.14 8.84 9.13
C TYR A 82 -11.23 10.08 9.09
N ARG A 83 -11.80 11.27 9.35
CA ARG A 83 -11.03 12.53 9.36
C ARG A 83 -9.96 12.52 10.43
N GLU A 84 -10.27 12.03 11.63
CA GLU A 84 -9.33 11.95 12.74
C GLU A 84 -8.13 11.05 12.39
N ASN A 85 -8.40 9.83 11.94
CA ASN A 85 -7.36 8.89 11.55
C ASN A 85 -6.49 9.43 10.41
N ARG A 86 -7.12 10.04 9.39
CA ARG A 86 -6.39 10.68 8.29
C ARG A 86 -5.51 11.83 8.77
N ASN A 87 -6.00 12.67 9.68
CA ASN A 87 -5.23 13.79 10.24
C ASN A 87 -4.07 13.32 11.11
N TRP A 88 -4.27 12.26 11.89
CA TRP A 88 -3.20 11.63 12.64
C TRP A 88 -2.13 11.08 11.69
N MET A 89 -2.51 10.33 10.66
CA MET A 89 -1.58 9.78 9.66
C MET A 89 -0.74 10.86 8.97
N ASN A 90 -1.37 11.95 8.53
CA ASN A 90 -0.65 13.05 7.87
C ASN A 90 0.38 13.73 8.79
N ARG A 91 0.21 13.63 10.11
CA ARG A 91 1.15 14.21 11.09
C ARG A 91 2.30 13.26 11.43
N HIS A 92 2.07 11.95 11.40
CA HIS A 92 3.02 10.96 11.92
C HIS A 92 3.71 10.14 10.81
N LEU A 93 3.06 9.94 9.66
CA LEU A 93 3.68 9.30 8.51
C LEU A 93 4.38 10.33 7.63
N HIS A 94 5.69 10.16 7.47
CA HIS A 94 6.45 10.95 6.53
C HIS A 94 6.03 10.60 5.10
N SER A 95 5.69 11.62 4.30
CA SER A 95 5.39 11.48 2.88
C SER A 95 6.60 11.91 2.04
N PRO A 96 7.51 11.00 1.67
CA PRO A 96 8.71 11.36 0.93
C PRO A 96 8.36 11.89 -0.47
N ARG A 97 8.97 13.03 -0.85
CA ARG A 97 8.66 13.74 -2.11
C ARG A 97 9.23 13.07 -3.38
N HIS A 98 10.27 12.26 -3.24
CA HIS A 98 11.05 11.74 -4.38
C HIS A 98 11.11 10.20 -4.39
N VAL A 99 9.96 9.53 -4.26
CA VAL A 99 9.88 8.07 -4.40
C VAL A 99 9.41 7.71 -5.80
N ASN A 100 10.03 6.68 -6.39
CA ASN A 100 9.62 6.16 -7.69
C ASN A 100 8.12 5.82 -7.67
N PRO A 101 7.29 6.32 -8.61
CA PRO A 101 5.86 5.98 -8.70
C PRO A 101 5.56 4.47 -8.74
N GLU A 102 6.52 3.66 -9.16
CA GLU A 102 6.43 2.21 -9.17
C GLU A 102 6.66 1.56 -7.80
N SER A 103 7.01 2.32 -6.78
CA SER A 103 7.18 1.82 -5.42
C SER A 103 5.83 1.52 -4.76
N ILE A 104 5.83 0.58 -3.83
CA ILE A 104 4.72 0.31 -2.92
C ILE A 104 5.17 0.61 -1.51
N PHE A 105 4.32 1.31 -0.76
CA PHE A 105 4.52 1.55 0.65
C PHE A 105 4.02 0.36 1.47
N TRP A 106 4.84 -0.05 2.43
CA TRP A 106 4.54 -1.09 3.39
C TRP A 106 4.83 -0.55 4.79
N PHE A 107 3.96 -0.86 5.74
CA PHE A 107 4.21 -0.65 7.16
C PHE A 107 5.20 -1.69 7.68
N ARG A 108 6.02 -1.30 8.65
CA ARG A 108 6.76 -2.24 9.48
C ARG A 108 5.79 -2.90 10.44
N ALA A 109 5.92 -4.21 10.67
CA ALA A 109 5.14 -4.93 11.68
C ALA A 109 5.27 -4.30 13.08
N GLU A 110 6.39 -3.63 13.34
CA GLU A 110 6.70 -2.94 14.59
C GLU A 110 6.01 -1.56 14.72
N ALA A 111 5.42 -1.02 13.65
CA ALA A 111 4.74 0.27 13.65
C ALA A 111 3.33 0.18 14.26
N ALA A 112 3.25 -0.27 15.52
CA ALA A 112 2.00 -0.66 16.18
C ALA A 112 0.92 0.43 16.11
N GLU A 113 1.23 1.67 16.48
CA GLU A 113 0.24 2.76 16.45
C GLU A 113 -0.24 3.06 15.03
N CYS A 114 0.65 3.02 14.02
CA CYS A 114 0.24 3.17 12.63
C CYS A 114 -0.69 2.03 12.19
N ILE A 115 -0.39 0.80 12.59
CA ILE A 115 -1.19 -0.37 12.25
C ILE A 115 -2.57 -0.28 12.91
N ASP A 116 -2.65 0.07 14.18
CA ASP A 116 -3.92 0.19 14.91
C ASP A 116 -4.83 1.26 14.31
N ARG A 117 -4.27 2.42 13.93
CA ARG A 117 -5.01 3.48 13.23
C ARG A 117 -5.47 3.06 11.83
N ILE A 118 -4.66 2.28 11.11
CA ILE A 118 -5.10 1.69 9.84
C ILE A 118 -6.25 0.70 10.08
N ARG A 119 -6.20 -0.13 11.12
CA ARG A 119 -7.28 -1.06 11.46
C ARG A 119 -8.60 -0.33 11.71
N GLU A 120 -8.57 0.81 12.40
CA GLU A 120 -9.76 1.67 12.54
C GLU A 120 -10.31 2.11 11.17
N LEU A 121 -9.45 2.54 10.24
CA LEU A 121 -9.86 2.91 8.88
C LEU A 121 -10.44 1.72 8.10
N ILE A 122 -9.89 0.52 8.29
CA ILE A 122 -10.36 -0.71 7.64
C ILE A 122 -11.78 -1.04 8.08
N GLU A 123 -12.11 -0.89 9.36
CA GLU A 123 -13.48 -1.09 9.83
C GLU A 123 -14.44 -0.11 9.15
N LEU A 124 -14.02 1.14 8.91
CA LEU A 124 -14.85 2.10 8.17
C LEU A 124 -15.09 1.65 6.71
N TYR A 125 -14.06 1.12 6.05
CA TYR A 125 -14.21 0.54 4.70
C TYR A 125 -15.17 -0.66 4.71
N ARG A 126 -15.09 -1.54 5.71
CA ARG A 126 -15.97 -2.71 5.85
C ARG A 126 -17.41 -2.30 6.11
N VAL A 127 -17.65 -1.33 7.00
CA VAL A 127 -18.98 -0.75 7.27
C VAL A 127 -19.58 -0.11 6.01
N ALA A 128 -18.73 0.51 5.18
CA ALA A 128 -19.12 1.04 3.88
C ALA A 128 -19.33 -0.02 2.79
N GLY A 129 -19.20 -1.31 3.10
CA GLY A 129 -19.43 -2.43 2.17
C GLY A 129 -18.24 -2.76 1.26
N HIS A 130 -17.04 -2.25 1.55
CA HIS A 130 -15.84 -2.54 0.76
C HIS A 130 -15.07 -3.75 1.30
N GLU A 131 -14.59 -4.58 0.37
CA GLU A 131 -13.68 -5.67 0.71
C GLU A 131 -12.28 -5.11 0.98
N VAL A 132 -11.68 -5.53 2.10
CA VAL A 132 -10.33 -5.16 2.50
C VAL A 132 -9.51 -6.42 2.75
N ARG A 133 -8.23 -6.39 2.35
CA ARG A 133 -7.28 -7.48 2.59
C ARG A 133 -5.96 -6.94 3.12
N MET A 134 -5.28 -7.75 3.95
CA MET A 134 -3.89 -7.52 4.31
C MET A 134 -2.94 -8.40 3.52
N GLN A 135 -1.83 -7.81 3.13
CA GLN A 135 -0.66 -8.47 2.55
C GLN A 135 0.48 -8.37 3.56
N ALA A 136 1.20 -9.47 3.76
CA ALA A 136 2.39 -9.49 4.59
C ALA A 136 3.53 -10.21 3.88
N THR A 137 4.73 -9.66 3.95
CA THR A 137 5.93 -10.23 3.34
C THR A 137 7.19 -9.92 4.14
N ARG A 138 8.18 -10.82 4.10
CA ARG A 138 9.55 -10.54 4.57
C ARG A 138 10.45 -10.08 3.43
N ASP A 139 10.01 -10.22 2.18
CA ASP A 139 10.69 -9.79 0.97
C ASP A 139 9.78 -8.81 0.20
N PRO A 140 9.84 -7.51 0.51
CA PRO A 140 9.04 -6.49 -0.16
C PRO A 140 9.63 -6.08 -1.52
N GLY A 141 10.71 -6.73 -1.96
CA GLY A 141 11.50 -6.33 -3.13
C GLY A 141 12.59 -5.31 -2.78
N TYR A 142 12.98 -4.49 -3.75
CA TYR A 142 14.08 -3.54 -3.60
C TYR A 142 13.62 -2.27 -2.86
N ILE A 143 14.11 -2.07 -1.64
CA ILE A 143 13.78 -0.93 -0.79
C ILE A 143 14.44 0.35 -1.34
N VAL A 144 13.62 1.35 -1.67
CA VAL A 144 14.05 2.67 -2.16
C VAL A 144 13.85 3.78 -1.13
N TYR A 145 13.09 3.50 -0.06
CA TYR A 145 12.82 4.42 1.03
C TYR A 145 12.54 3.62 2.31
N GLN A 146 12.96 4.16 3.46
CA GLN A 146 12.73 3.57 4.77
C GLN A 146 12.71 4.65 5.84
N ASP A 147 11.76 4.55 6.75
CA ASP A 147 11.72 5.26 8.03
C ASP A 147 11.36 4.30 9.18
N GLU A 148 11.05 4.85 10.35
CA GLU A 148 10.66 4.12 11.56
C GLU A 148 9.34 3.35 11.42
N HIS A 149 8.43 3.80 10.57
CA HIS A 149 7.07 3.26 10.48
C HIS A 149 6.83 2.45 9.19
N GLN A 150 7.55 2.76 8.12
CA GLN A 150 7.27 2.22 6.79
C GLN A 150 8.52 2.13 5.90
N ILE A 151 8.35 1.41 4.80
CA ILE A 151 9.29 1.37 3.68
C ILE A 151 8.55 1.63 2.38
N ALA A 152 9.28 2.04 1.34
CA ALA A 152 8.81 1.93 -0.04
C ALA A 152 9.73 0.99 -0.81
N ALA A 153 9.15 0.02 -1.53
CA ALA A 153 9.90 -0.95 -2.29
C ALA A 153 9.36 -1.13 -3.71
N THR A 154 10.26 -1.39 -4.65
CA THR A 154 9.95 -1.71 -6.05
C THR A 154 10.09 -3.21 -6.31
N PRO A 155 9.22 -3.81 -7.13
CA PRO A 155 9.30 -5.25 -7.44
C PRO A 155 10.53 -5.62 -8.32
N GLN A 156 11.13 -4.64 -8.99
CA GLN A 156 12.35 -4.87 -9.78
C GLN A 156 13.58 -4.98 -8.88
N ARG A 157 14.43 -5.99 -9.15
CA ARG A 157 15.81 -6.00 -8.65
C ARG A 157 16.52 -4.75 -9.18
N GLN A 158 17.27 -4.08 -8.30
CA GLN A 158 18.09 -2.90 -8.62
C GLN A 158 18.67 -3.00 -10.04
N PRO A 159 18.51 -1.98 -10.91
CA PRO A 159 19.20 -2.02 -12.20
C PRO A 159 20.68 -2.22 -11.91
N ARG A 160 21.29 -3.24 -12.52
CA ARG A 160 22.74 -3.46 -12.42
C ARG A 160 23.40 -2.13 -12.74
N ARG A 161 24.09 -1.50 -11.76
CA ARG A 161 24.94 -0.34 -12.04
C ARG A 161 25.80 -0.74 -13.24
N GLY A 162 25.58 -0.06 -14.37
CA GLY A 162 26.33 -0.32 -15.59
C GLY A 162 27.82 -0.27 -15.27
N ARG A 163 28.57 -1.26 -15.77
CA ARG A 163 30.03 -1.22 -15.81
C ARG A 163 30.42 0.17 -16.31
N VAL A 164 31.17 0.93 -15.50
CA VAL A 164 31.93 2.06 -15.99
C VAL A 164 32.91 1.47 -17.00
N THR A 165 32.62 1.60 -18.29
CA THR A 165 33.64 1.42 -19.32
C THR A 165 34.55 2.63 -19.21
N THR A 166 35.65 2.48 -18.48
CA THR A 166 36.81 3.34 -18.66
C THR A 166 37.33 3.08 -20.07
N SER A 167 36.89 3.89 -21.04
CA SER A 167 37.62 4.04 -22.28
C SER A 167 38.90 4.80 -21.98
N LYS A 168 39.99 4.05 -21.82
CA LYS A 168 41.33 4.53 -22.17
C LYS A 168 41.42 4.47 -23.70
N CYS A 169 41.69 5.62 -24.32
CA CYS A 169 42.68 5.85 -25.39
C CYS A 169 42.64 7.33 -25.74
#